data_AF-A0A3S4H9E8-F1
#
_entry.id   AF-A0A3S4H9E8-F1
#
_cell.length_a   1.000
_cell.length_b   1.000
_cell.length_c   1.000
_cell.angle_alpha   90.00
_cell.angle_beta   90.00
_cell.angle_gamma   90.00
#
_symmetry.space_group_name_H-M   'P 1'
#
loop_
_entity.id
_entity.type
_entity.pdbx_description
1 polymer ?
#
loop_
_entity_poly.entity_id
_entity_poly.type
_entity_poly.pdbx_seq_one_letter_code
_entity_poly.pdbx_strand_id
1 'polypeptide(L)' 'MSCPVIELTQQLIRRPSLSPDDAGCQALMIERLRKIGFTIEHMDFGDTQNFLGMAWAWRNAGVRRAY' A
#
# COMPACT_ATOMS: atom_id res chain seq x y z
N MET A 1 -9.88 9.32 -22.40
CA MET A 1 -9.03 10.05 -21.44
C MET A 1 -8.88 9.15 -20.23
N SER A 2 -7.69 8.64 -19.91
CA SER A 2 -7.48 7.92 -18.65
C SER A 2 -7.09 8.91 -17.57
N CYS A 3 -7.67 8.76 -16.38
CA CYS A 3 -7.31 9.54 -15.21
C CYS A 3 -6.98 8.56 -14.09
N PRO A 4 -5.72 8.08 -14.00
CA PRO A 4 -5.37 6.92 -13.19
C PRO A 4 -5.64 7.12 -11.69
N VAL A 5 -5.59 8.36 -11.21
CA VAL A 5 -5.96 8.73 -9.84
C VAL A 5 -7.46 8.54 -9.62
N ILE A 6 -8.30 9.09 -10.49
CA ILE A 6 -9.77 8.96 -10.40
C ILE A 6 -10.18 7.49 -10.54
N GLU A 7 -9.55 6.75 -11.45
CA GLU A 7 -9.81 5.31 -11.65
C GLU A 7 -9.47 4.49 -10.40
N LEU A 8 -8.32 4.73 -9.76
CA LEU A 8 -7.95 4.08 -8.50
C LEU A 8 -8.94 4.45 -7.39
N THR A 9 -9.30 5.73 -7.26
CA THR A 9 -10.26 6.20 -6.26
C THR A 9 -11.63 5.53 -6.44
N GLN A 10 -12.13 5.44 -7.67
CA GLN A 10 -13.39 4.74 -7.97
C GLN A 10 -13.32 3.25 -7.64
N GLN A 11 -12.18 2.59 -7.89
CA GLN A 11 -11.98 1.20 -7.49
C GLN A 11 -12.06 1.06 -5.96
N LEU A 12 -11.41 1.95 -5.21
CA LEU A 12 -11.43 1.93 -3.74
C LEU A 12 -12.85 2.17 -3.19
N ILE A 13 -13.56 3.19 -3.69
CA ILE A 13 -14.94 3.52 -3.25
C ILE A 13 -15.93 2.37 -3.47
N ARG A 14 -15.73 1.54 -4.50
CA ARG A 14 -16.59 0.39 -4.79
C ARG A 14 -16.48 -0.75 -3.76
N ARG A 15 -15.45 -0.74 -2.91
CA ARG A 15 -15.24 -1.75 -1.89
C ARG A 15 -16.01 -1.33 -0.62
N PRO A 16 -16.93 -2.17 -0.09
CA PRO A 16 -17.72 -1.84 1.08
C PRO A 16 -16.89 -2.03 2.38
N SER A 17 -15.80 -1.27 2.51
CA SER A 17 -14.82 -1.37 3.62
C SER A 17 -15.36 -0.74 4.91
N LEU A 18 -16.43 -1.32 5.46
CA LEU A 18 -16.98 -0.93 6.76
C LEU A 18 -16.09 -1.48 7.88
N SER A 19 -15.66 -0.61 8.80
CA SER A 19 -14.70 -0.97 9.83
C SER A 19 -15.17 -2.17 10.69
N PRO A 20 -14.30 -3.15 10.98
CA PRO A 20 -12.85 -3.19 10.68
C PRO A 20 -12.48 -3.84 9.32
N ASP A 21 -13.45 -4.24 8.50
CA ASP A 21 -13.22 -4.93 7.23
C ASP A 21 -12.61 -3.99 6.17
N ASP A 22 -11.44 -4.36 5.64
CA ASP A 22 -10.74 -3.66 4.57
C ASP A 22 -11.41 -3.83 3.20
N ALA A 23 -12.21 -4.88 3.01
CA ALA A 23 -12.85 -5.25 1.75
C ALA A 23 -11.88 -5.27 0.54
N GLY A 24 -10.60 -5.59 0.78
CA GLY A 24 -9.55 -5.73 -0.24
C GLY A 24 -9.03 -4.42 -0.81
N CYS A 25 -9.17 -3.30 -0.09
CA CYS A 25 -8.54 -2.02 -0.41
C CYS A 25 -7.01 -2.12 -0.34
N GLN A 26 -6.48 -2.68 0.74
CA GLN A 26 -5.03 -2.89 0.94
C GLN A 26 -4.44 -3.80 -0.12
N ALA A 27 -5.12 -4.88 -0.49
CA ALA A 27 -4.66 -5.79 -1.55
C ALA A 27 -4.45 -5.05 -2.89
N LEU A 28 -5.37 -4.17 -3.27
CA LEU A 28 -5.25 -3.34 -4.49
C LEU A 28 -4.06 -2.38 -4.41
N MET A 29 -3.87 -1.73 -3.26
CA MET A 29 -2.75 -0.81 -3.05
C MET A 29 -1.41 -1.54 -3.06
N ILE A 30 -1.32 -2.66 -2.35
CA ILE A 30 -0.14 -3.52 -2.26
C ILE A 30 0.28 -4.03 -3.64
N GLU A 31 -0.66 -4.47 -4.48
CA GLU A 31 -0.35 -4.93 -5.83
C GLU A 31 0.31 -3.81 -6.66
N ARG A 32 -0.21 -2.58 -6.57
CA ARG A 32 0.35 -1.41 -7.28
C ARG A 32 1.72 -1.02 -6.74
N LEU A 33 1.90 -1.03 -5.42
CA LEU A 33 3.16 -0.68 -4.76
C LEU A 33 4.27 -1.70 -5.06
N ARG A 34 3.96 -3.00 -5.05
CA ARG A 34 4.90 -4.06 -5.42
C ARG A 34 5.43 -3.89 -6.84
N LYS A 35 4.58 -3.47 -7.79
CA LYS A 35 4.98 -3.22 -9.20
C LYS A 35 6.01 -2.09 -9.35
N ILE A 36 6.12 -1.19 -8.38
CA ILE A 36 7.09 -0.09 -8.38
C ILE A 36 8.21 -0.30 -7.35
N GLY A 37 8.39 -1.53 -6.85
CA GLY A 37 9.56 -1.92 -6.05
C GLY A 37 9.42 -1.71 -4.55
N PHE A 38 8.20 -1.57 -4.02
CA PHE A 38 7.99 -1.59 -2.57
C PHE A 38 8.02 -3.04 -2.05
N THR A 39 8.75 -3.24 -0.96
CA THR A 39 8.60 -4.41 -0.08
C THR A 39 7.44 -4.13 0.87
N ILE A 40 6.55 -5.10 1.05
CA ILE A 40 5.36 -4.97 1.89
C ILE A 40 5.46 -5.96 3.06
N GLU A 41 5.25 -5.46 4.27
CA GLU A 41 5.11 -6.25 5.49
C GLU A 41 3.69 -6.06 6.06
N HIS A 42 2.99 -7.14 6.37
CA HIS A 42 1.66 -7.07 7.00
C HIS A 42 1.80 -6.93 8.51
N MET A 43 0.96 -6.09 9.12
CA MET A 43 0.97 -5.76 10.55
C MET A 43 -0.47 -5.76 11.08
N ASP A 44 -1.11 -6.92 11.06
CA ASP A 44 -2.51 -7.05 11.48
C ASP A 44 -2.60 -7.11 13.01
N PHE A 45 -3.57 -6.39 13.59
CA PHE A 45 -3.79 -6.31 15.03
C PHE A 45 -5.27 -6.51 15.36
N GLY A 46 -5.59 -7.60 16.06
CA GLY A 46 -6.98 -8.00 16.28
C GLY A 46 -7.71 -8.18 14.94
N ASP A 47 -8.86 -7.53 14.81
CA ASP A 47 -9.68 -7.59 13.57
C ASP A 47 -9.27 -6.55 12.52
N THR A 48 -8.23 -5.74 12.78
CA THR A 48 -7.79 -4.67 11.87
C THR A 48 -6.59 -5.10 11.04
N GLN A 49 -6.73 -4.99 9.72
CA GLN A 49 -5.63 -5.26 8.79
C GLN A 49 -4.77 -4.00 8.58
N ASN A 50 -3.45 -4.14 8.59
CA ASN A 50 -2.53 -3.05 8.23
C ASN A 50 -1.33 -3.58 7.40
N PHE A 51 -0.65 -2.69 6.70
CA PHE A 51 0.64 -2.99 6.07
C PHE A 51 1.63 -1.83 6.17
N LEU A 52 2.93 -2.16 6.23
CA LEU A 52 4.05 -1.25 6.07
C LEU A 52 4.64 -1.42 4.67
N GLY A 53 4.74 -0.32 3.91
CA GLY A 53 5.39 -0.30 2.60
C GLY A 53 6.75 0.38 2.65
N MET A 54 7.80 -0.33 2.24
CA MET A 54 9.17 0.16 2.20
C MET A 54 9.69 0.21 0.76
N ALA A 55 10.08 1.40 0.28
CA ALA A 55 10.70 1.56 -1.03
C ALA A 55 12.21 1.79 -0.90
N TRP A 56 13.00 1.10 -1.72
CA TRP A 56 14.46 1.19 -1.75
C TRP A 56 15.00 2.52 -2.31
N ALA A 57 14.16 3.53 -2.55
CA ALA A 57 14.60 4.89 -2.89
C ALA A 57 15.52 5.53 -1.83
N TRP A 58 15.56 4.95 -0.61
CA TRP A 58 16.53 5.29 0.43
C TRP A 58 17.95 4.71 0.23
N ARG A 59 18.23 3.89 -0.80
CA ARG A 59 19.62 3.41 -1.07
C ARG A 59 20.49 4.39 -1.83
N ASN A 60 19.93 5.40 -2.51
CA ASN A 60 20.71 6.39 -3.28
C ASN A 60 20.72 7.80 -2.67
N ALA A 61 19.98 8.04 -1.59
CA ALA A 61 20.05 9.28 -0.82
C ALA A 61 21.17 9.20 0.23
N GLY A 62 22.43 9.06 -0.21
CA GLY A 62 23.65 9.56 0.43
C GLY A 62 23.93 9.39 1.94
N VAL A 63 23.13 8.69 2.73
CA VAL A 63 23.34 8.57 4.18
C VAL A 63 23.89 7.17 4.49
N ARG A 64 25.20 7.16 4.73
CA ARG A 64 25.93 6.05 5.36
C ARG A 64 25.52 5.91 6.83
N ARG A 65 25.63 4.65 7.32
CA ARG A 65 25.86 4.16 8.71
C ARG A 65 24.64 4.05 9.64
N ALA A 66 24.54 3.09 10.58
CA ALA A 66 25.53 2.16 11.17
C ALA A 66 24.85 0.92 11.80
N TYR A 67 25.71 -0.08 12.06
CA TYR A 67 25.59 -1.35 12.80
C TYR A 67 25.02 -2.54 12.03
#